data_AF-A0A318QKA0-F1
#
_entry.id   AF-A0A318QKA0-F1
#
_cell.length_a   1.000
_cell.length_b   1.000
_cell.length_c   1.000
_cell.angle_alpha   90.00
_cell.angle_beta   90.00
_cell.angle_gamma   90.00
#
_symmetry.space_group_name_H-M   'P 1'
#
loop_
_entity.id
_entity.type
_entity.pdbx_description
1 polymer ?
#
loop_
_entity_poly.entity_id
_entity_poly.type
_entity_poly.pdbx_seq_one_letter_code
_entity_poly.pdbx_strand_id
1 'polypeptide(L)'
;MLTGEVFTHRLGLTISDLRDLEQAHTILVLPGASPRKSRYPAWQINAMGQPFPVLPALFDTLGDSGWTIYRFLTQSHPELAGQTALEALREGRDALVVRLARSIAEGTCV
;
A
#
# COMPACT_ATOMS: atom_id res chain seq x y z
N MET A 1 -11.81 -1.10 -6.45
CA MET A 1 -11.37 -0.12 -5.43
C MET A 1 -12.57 0.28 -4.60
N LEU A 2 -12.37 0.57 -3.32
CA LEU A 2 -13.41 0.93 -2.36
C LEU A 2 -13.40 2.45 -2.11
N THR A 3 -14.55 3.00 -1.71
CA THR A 3 -14.64 4.34 -1.11
C THR A 3 -14.34 4.25 0.39
N GLY A 4 -14.05 5.39 1.04
CA GLY A 4 -13.76 5.41 2.48
C GLY A 4 -14.92 4.86 3.32
N GLU A 5 -16.17 5.17 2.95
CA GLU A 5 -17.37 4.64 3.60
C GLU A 5 -17.47 3.12 3.48
N VAL A 6 -17.22 2.56 2.29
CA VAL A 6 -17.29 1.09 2.10
C VAL A 6 -16.12 0.39 2.80
N PHE A 7 -14.94 1.02 2.83
CA PHE A 7 -13.75 0.47 3.48
C PHE A 7 -13.94 0.39 5.00
N THR A 8 -14.41 1.48 5.62
CA THR A 8 -14.70 1.54 7.06
C THR A 8 -15.79 0.57 7.46
N HIS A 9 -16.89 0.54 6.71
CA HIS A 9 -17.97 -0.42 6.95
C HIS A 9 -17.48 -1.88 6.87
N ARG A 10 -16.55 -2.19 5.96
CA ARG A 10 -15.99 -3.55 5.82
C ARG A 10 -15.12 -3.98 6.99
N LEU A 11 -14.40 -3.04 7.59
CA LEU A 11 -13.51 -3.28 8.73
C LEU A 11 -14.20 -3.06 10.09
N GLY A 12 -15.45 -2.60 10.10
CA GLY A 12 -16.14 -2.22 11.33
C GLY A 12 -15.53 -0.99 12.01
N LEU A 13 -14.87 -0.12 11.23
CA LEU A 13 -14.18 1.08 11.71
C LEU A 13 -15.06 2.33 11.50
N THR A 14 -14.72 3.41 12.20
CA THR A 14 -15.29 4.74 11.94
C THR A 14 -14.46 5.52 10.93
N ILE A 15 -14.99 6.63 10.42
CA ILE A 15 -14.25 7.56 9.56
C ILE A 15 -13.09 8.22 10.31
N SER A 16 -13.21 8.40 11.63
CA SER A 16 -12.12 8.90 12.47
C SER A 16 -10.97 7.90 12.53
N ASP A 17 -11.27 6.63 12.80
CA ASP A 17 -10.26 5.55 12.80
C ASP A 17 -9.56 5.44 11.44
N LEU A 18 -10.33 5.57 10.35
CA LEU A 18 -9.77 5.59 9.00
C LEU A 18 -8.72 6.70 8.83
N ARG A 19 -9.02 7.91 9.31
CA ARG A 19 -8.10 9.04 9.23
C ARG A 19 -6.85 8.81 10.07
N ASP A 20 -6.98 8.22 11.26
CA ASP A 20 -5.82 7.89 12.09
C ASP A 20 -4.93 6.85 11.40
N LEU A 21 -5.52 5.85 10.71
CA LEU A 21 -4.78 4.88 9.91
C LEU A 21 -4.10 5.50 8.68
N GLU A 22 -4.73 6.49 8.04
CA GLU A 22 -4.12 7.26 6.94
C GLU A 22 -2.91 8.04 7.44
N GLN A 23 -3.04 8.76 8.57
CA GLN A 23 -1.95 9.53 9.17
C GLN A 23 -0.79 8.64 9.64
N ALA A 24 -1.10 7.42 10.10
CA ALA A 24 -0.11 6.44 10.50
C ALA A 24 0.49 5.65 9.31
N HIS A 25 0.14 5.97 8.06
CA HIS A 25 0.57 5.24 6.86
C HIS A 25 0.34 3.72 6.92
N THR A 26 -0.62 3.29 7.73
CA THR A 26 -0.98 1.88 7.91
C THR A 26 -1.88 1.39 6.78
N ILE A 27 -2.54 2.31 6.09
CA ILE A 27 -3.37 2.02 4.91
C ILE A 27 -2.96 2.85 3.71
N LEU A 28 -3.23 2.30 2.53
CA LEU A 28 -3.01 2.95 1.26
C LEU A 28 -4.27 3.70 0.82
N VAL A 29 -4.15 5.03 0.75
CA VAL A 29 -5.14 5.93 0.18
C VAL A 29 -4.64 6.49 -1.15
N LEU A 30 -5.47 6.41 -2.19
CA LEU A 30 -5.21 7.05 -3.48
C LEU A 30 -5.99 8.36 -3.52
N PRO A 31 -5.33 9.51 -3.38
CA PRO A 31 -6.00 10.80 -3.43
C PRO A 31 -6.61 11.00 -4.82
N GLY A 32 -7.91 11.30 -4.85
CA GLY A 32 -8.62 11.70 -6.07
C GLY A 32 -8.67 13.22 -6.21
N ALA A 33 -9.39 13.72 -7.22
CA ALA A 33 -9.59 15.16 -7.44
C ALA A 33 -10.28 15.90 -6.26
N SER A 34 -10.81 15.17 -5.28
CA SER A 34 -11.36 15.70 -4.03
C SER A 34 -11.25 14.62 -2.94
N PRO A 35 -11.26 14.96 -1.63
CA PRO A 35 -11.16 13.98 -0.55
C PRO A 35 -12.24 12.89 -0.59
N ARG A 36 -13.48 13.23 -0.99
CA ARG A 36 -14.57 12.26 -1.17
C ARG A 36 -14.36 11.31 -2.37
N LYS A 37 -13.47 11.69 -3.29
CA LYS A 37 -13.07 10.88 -4.44
C LYS A 37 -11.81 10.06 -4.17
N SER A 38 -11.29 10.05 -2.95
CA SER A 38 -10.23 9.13 -2.56
C SER A 38 -10.67 7.67 -2.75
N ARG A 39 -9.71 6.81 -3.06
CA ARG A 39 -9.93 5.39 -3.34
C ARG A 39 -9.02 4.55 -2.49
N TYR A 40 -9.57 3.46 -1.98
CA TYR A 40 -8.86 2.50 -1.14
C TYR A 40 -8.77 1.18 -1.91
N PRO A 41 -7.58 0.73 -2.31
CA PRO A 41 -7.43 -0.56 -2.96
C PRO A 41 -7.87 -1.69 -2.02
N ALA A 42 -8.80 -2.56 -2.45
CA ALA A 42 -9.33 -3.62 -1.59
C ALA A 42 -8.28 -4.70 -1.26
N TRP A 43 -7.29 -4.88 -2.14
CA TRP A 43 -6.25 -5.89 -1.97
C TRP A 43 -5.29 -5.59 -0.83
N GLN A 44 -5.28 -4.36 -0.29
CA GLN A 44 -4.37 -3.98 0.81
C GLN A 44 -4.70 -4.69 2.12
N ILE A 45 -5.93 -5.23 2.20
CA ILE A 45 -6.40 -6.04 3.31
C ILE A 45 -6.10 -7.51 2.99
N ASN A 46 -5.31 -8.14 3.87
CA ASN A 46 -4.97 -9.55 3.77
C ASN A 46 -6.17 -10.46 4.14
N ALA A 47 -5.99 -11.78 4.06
CA ALA A 47 -7.05 -12.74 4.39
C ALA A 47 -7.52 -12.66 5.86
N MET A 48 -6.70 -12.09 6.76
CA MET A 48 -7.03 -11.88 8.17
C MET A 48 -7.79 -10.55 8.42
N GLY A 49 -8.10 -9.79 7.37
CA GLY A 49 -8.78 -8.51 7.53
C GLY A 49 -7.85 -7.36 7.96
N GLN A 50 -6.53 -7.56 7.88
CA GLN A 50 -5.55 -6.56 8.32
C GLN A 50 -4.82 -5.94 7.12
N PRO A 51 -4.47 -4.64 7.18
CA PRO A 51 -3.57 -4.04 6.21
C PRO A 51 -2.20 -4.72 6.17
N PHE A 52 -1.50 -4.66 5.05
CA PHE A 52 -0.13 -5.16 4.98
C PHE A 52 0.79 -4.37 5.92
N PRO A 53 1.52 -5.05 6.83
CA PRO A 53 2.36 -4.39 7.84
C PRO A 53 3.56 -3.65 7.24
N VAL A 54 3.90 -3.92 5.98
CA VAL A 54 4.98 -3.26 5.25
C VAL A 54 4.63 -1.85 4.78
N LEU A 55 3.35 -1.46 4.77
CA LEU A 55 2.92 -0.18 4.19
C LEU A 55 3.65 1.03 4.81
N PRO A 56 3.76 1.18 6.14
CA PRO A 56 4.49 2.30 6.74
C PRO A 56 5.94 2.37 6.25
N ALA A 57 6.64 1.24 6.22
CA ALA A 57 8.02 1.17 5.75
C ALA A 57 8.17 1.55 4.26
N LEU A 58 7.17 1.22 3.43
CA LEU A 58 7.14 1.63 2.02
C LEU A 58 6.92 3.13 1.88
N PHE A 59 6.04 3.73 2.68
CA PHE A 59 5.85 5.19 2.72
C PHE A 59 7.12 5.91 3.18
N ASP A 60 7.79 5.43 4.23
CA ASP A 60 9.06 6.01 4.69
C ASP A 60 10.17 5.94 3.62
N THR A 61 10.15 4.90 2.77
CA THR A 61 11.22 4.64 1.80
C THR A 61 10.97 5.32 0.45
N LEU A 62 9.75 5.21 -0.09
CA LEU A 62 9.37 5.70 -1.42
C LEU A 62 8.67 7.07 -1.38
N GLY A 63 8.35 7.57 -0.18
CA GLY A 63 7.70 8.84 0.09
C GLY A 63 6.19 8.75 0.34
N ASP A 64 5.61 9.86 0.79
CA ASP A 64 4.21 9.99 1.26
C ASP A 64 3.13 9.91 0.17
N SER A 65 3.51 9.61 -1.08
CA SER A 65 2.59 9.56 -2.20
C SER A 65 1.95 8.18 -2.32
N GLY A 66 0.69 8.05 -1.94
CA GLY A 66 -0.07 6.80 -2.10
C GLY A 66 -0.12 6.29 -3.55
N TRP A 67 -0.07 7.18 -4.55
CA TRP A 67 0.05 6.78 -5.96
C TRP A 67 1.40 6.14 -6.28
N THR A 68 2.48 6.61 -5.66
CA THR A 68 3.82 6.03 -5.82
C THR A 68 3.85 4.61 -5.25
N ILE A 69 3.35 4.43 -4.02
CA ILE A 69 3.28 3.11 -3.37
C ILE A 69 2.38 2.16 -4.18
N TYR A 70 1.24 2.64 -4.65
CA TYR A 70 0.34 1.85 -5.48
C TYR A 70 0.99 1.37 -6.78
N ARG A 71 1.68 2.27 -7.49
CA ARG A 71 2.39 1.91 -8.73
C ARG A 71 3.49 0.91 -8.45
N PHE A 72 4.29 1.13 -7.42
CA PHE A 72 5.33 0.19 -6.99
C PHE A 72 4.74 -1.20 -6.69
N LEU A 73 3.61 -1.29 -5.99
CA LEU A 73 3.00 -2.57 -5.64
C LEU A 73 2.36 -3.30 -6.82
N THR A 74 1.79 -2.55 -7.77
CA THR A 74 1.06 -3.12 -8.91
C THR A 74 1.91 -3.32 -10.16
N GLN A 75 3.06 -2.66 -10.27
CA GLN A 75 3.97 -2.87 -11.39
C GLN A 75 4.78 -4.16 -11.21
N SER A 76 5.10 -4.82 -12.31
CA SER A 76 6.03 -5.94 -12.34
C SER A 76 7.46 -5.44 -12.16
N HIS A 77 8.25 -6.17 -11.39
CA HIS A 77 9.66 -5.87 -11.17
C HIS A 77 10.52 -7.06 -11.63
N PRO A 78 11.57 -6.84 -12.45
CA PRO A 78 12.46 -7.90 -12.88
C PRO A 78 13.16 -8.61 -11.70
N GLU A 79 13.45 -7.88 -10.62
CA GLU A 79 14.03 -8.38 -9.36
C GLU A 79 13.10 -9.35 -8.62
N LEU A 80 11.81 -9.33 -8.95
CA LEU A 80 10.80 -10.27 -8.46
C LEU A 80 10.51 -11.39 -9.48
N ALA A 81 11.44 -11.67 -10.39
CA ALA A 81 11.24 -12.59 -11.50
C ALA A 81 10.04 -12.19 -12.39
N GLY A 82 9.82 -10.88 -12.57
CA GLY A 82 8.72 -10.33 -13.36
C GLY A 82 7.37 -10.28 -12.62
N GLN A 83 7.32 -10.72 -11.36
CA GLN A 83 6.12 -10.62 -10.54
C GLN A 83 5.94 -9.21 -9.97
N THR A 84 4.72 -8.93 -9.53
CA THR A 84 4.43 -7.68 -8.83
C THR A 84 4.85 -7.75 -7.36
N ALA A 85 5.17 -6.61 -6.76
CA ALA A 85 5.45 -6.56 -5.33
C ALA A 85 4.21 -6.97 -4.51
N LEU A 86 3.00 -6.73 -5.01
CA LEU A 86 1.76 -7.20 -4.39
C LEU A 86 1.68 -8.74 -4.31
N GLU A 87 2.08 -9.45 -5.36
CA GLU A 87 2.12 -10.92 -5.34
C GLU A 87 3.16 -11.42 -4.33
N ALA A 88 4.33 -10.79 -4.30
CA ALA A 88 5.37 -11.12 -3.33
C ALA A 88 4.88 -10.93 -1.87
N LEU A 89 4.15 -9.84 -1.58
CA LEU A 89 3.52 -9.64 -0.25
C LEU A 89 2.49 -10.71 0.09
N ARG A 90 1.70 -11.17 -0.88
CA ARG A 90 0.73 -12.25 -0.66
C ARG A 90 1.39 -13.59 -0.34
N GLU A 91 2.59 -13.81 -0.85
CA GLU A 91 3.41 -14.98 -0.54
C GLU A 91 4.22 -14.82 0.76
N GLY A 92 4.07 -13.70 1.49
CA GLY A 92 4.79 -13.41 2.72
C GLY A 92 6.25 -13.01 2.50
N ARG A 93 6.64 -12.62 1.28
CA ARG A 93 7.99 -12.14 0.94
C ARG A 93 8.20 -10.66 1.27
N ASP A 94 7.69 -10.23 2.43
CA ASP A 94 7.65 -8.84 2.90
C ASP A 94 9.03 -8.17 2.91
N ALA A 95 10.03 -8.86 3.47
CA ALA A 95 11.40 -8.35 3.55
C ALA A 95 12.01 -8.08 2.18
N LEU A 96 11.66 -8.89 1.18
CA LEU A 96 12.16 -8.74 -0.18
C LEU A 96 11.55 -7.49 -0.84
N VAL A 97 10.26 -7.26 -0.64
CA VAL A 97 9.55 -6.07 -1.15
C VAL A 97 10.11 -4.78 -0.54
N VAL A 98 10.35 -4.74 0.77
CA VAL A 98 10.95 -3.58 1.44
C VAL A 98 12.37 -3.32 0.93
N ARG A 99 13.17 -4.36 0.74
CA ARG A 99 14.52 -4.22 0.18
C ARG A 99 14.50 -3.66 -1.24
N LEU A 100 13.59 -4.14 -2.08
CA LEU A 100 13.42 -3.63 -3.44
C LEU A 100 13.01 -2.15 -3.44
N ALA A 101 12.06 -1.77 -2.59
CA ALA A 101 11.65 -0.38 -2.43
C ALA A 101 12.83 0.53 -2.09
N ARG A 102 13.72 0.08 -1.19
CA ARG A 102 14.95 0.79 -0.84
C ARG A 102 15.90 0.92 -2.02
N SER A 103 16.15 -0.16 -2.75
CA SER A 103 17.01 -0.15 -3.94
C SER A 103 16.55 0.89 -4.97
N ILE A 104 15.24 0.97 -5.20
CA ILE A 104 14.62 1.94 -6.12
C ILE A 104 14.77 3.38 -5.58
N ALA A 105 14.52 3.59 -4.28
CA ALA A 105 14.64 4.91 -3.66
C ALA A 105 16.10 5.43 -3.68
N GLU A 106 17.06 4.53 -3.49
CA GLU A 106 18.49 4.83 -3.55
C GLU A 106 19.01 5.00 -5.00
N GLY A 107 18.17 4.80 -6.02
CA GLY A 107 18.56 4.85 -7.43
C GLY A 107 19.54 3.75 -7.82
N THR A 108 19.70 2.73 -6.98
CA THR A 108 20.57 1.58 -7.21
C THR A 108 19.76 0.53 -7.96
N CYS A 109 19.52 0.79 -9.25
CA CYS A 109 19.09 -0.26 -10.17
C CYS A 109 20.28 -1.21 -10.34
N VAL A 110 20.15 -2.45 -9.87
CA VAL A 110 21.15 -3.52 -10.06
C VAL A 110 20.89 -4.31 -11.34
#